data_AF-A0A3M2WK92-F1
#
_entry.id   AF-A0A3M2WK92-F1
#
_cell.length_a   1.000
_cell.length_b   1.000
_cell.length_c   1.000
_cell.angle_alpha   90.00
_cell.angle_beta   90.00
_cell.angle_gamma   90.00
#
_symmetry.space_group_name_H-M   'P 1'
#
loop_
_entity.id
_entity.type
_entity.pdbx_description
1 polymer ?
#
loop_
_entity_poly.entity_id
_entity_poly.type
_entity_poly.pdbx_seq_one_letter_code
_entity_poly.pdbx_strand_id
1 'polypeptide(L)' 'ERATQMALDAIQILGGNGYINEFPAGRLLRDAKLYEIGAGTSEIRRMLIGRELFNETR' A
#
# COMPACT_ATOMS: atom_id res chain seq x y z
N GLU A 1 -1.40 1.61 -1.40
CA GLU A 1 -0.70 2.85 -1.05
C GLU A 1 -0.94 3.25 0.40
N ARG A 2 -2.14 3.71 0.80
CA ARG A 2 -2.38 4.13 2.19
C ARG A 2 -2.18 3.03 3.25
N ALA A 3 -2.62 1.80 2.98
CA ALA A 3 -2.41 0.69 3.92
C ALA A 3 -0.92 0.42 4.20
N THR A 4 -0.08 0.43 3.16
CA THR A 4 1.37 0.28 3.30
C THR A 4 1.98 1.43 4.11
N GLN A 5 1.57 2.66 3.84
CA GLN A 5 2.02 3.84 4.56
C GLN A 5 1.66 3.76 6.06
N MET A 6 0.40 3.45 6.37
CA MET A 6 -0.05 3.31 7.77
C MET A 6 0.65 2.16 8.49
N ALA A 7 0.94 1.06 7.80
CA ALA A 7 1.69 -0.05 8.40
C ALA A 7 3.15 0.34 8.71
N LEU A 8 3.78 1.16 7.86
CA LEU A 8 5.09 1.73 8.15
C LEU A 8 5.04 2.69 9.35
N ASP A 9 4.04 3.57 9.40
CA ASP A 9 3.85 4.49 10.52
C ASP A 9 3.63 3.72 11.83
N ALA A 10 2.88 2.62 11.79
CA ALA A 10 2.68 1.75 12.94
C ALA A 10 4.01 1.14 13.44
N ILE A 11 4.85 0.59 12.55
CA ILE A 11 6.18 0.10 12.92
C ILE A 11 7.00 1.22 13.57
N GLN A 12 6.97 2.43 12.99
CA GLN A 12 7.72 3.58 13.49
C GLN A 12 7.27 4.02 14.89
N ILE A 13 5.96 4.07 15.14
CA ILE A 13 5.39 4.45 16.44
C ILE A 13 5.73 3.41 17.52
N LEU A 14 5.74 2.12 17.19
CA LEU A 14 6.13 1.05 18.12
C LEU A 14 7.66 0.95 18.33
N GLY A 15 8.47 1.67 17.54
CA GLY A 15 9.93 1.64 17.64
C GLY A 15 10.50 0.23 17.47
N GLY A 16 11.46 -0.15 18.31
CA GLY A 16 12.10 -1.48 18.26
C GLY A 16 11.09 -2.63 18.38
N ASN A 17 10.04 -2.47 19.19
CA ASN A 17 8.98 -3.47 19.33
C ASN A 17 8.21 -3.66 18.03
N GLY A 18 8.05 -2.62 17.21
CA GLY A 18 7.39 -2.70 15.91
C GLY A 18 8.17 -3.49 14.86
N TYR A 19 9.49 -3.63 15.05
CA TYR A 19 10.40 -4.30 14.11
C TYR A 19 10.63 -5.78 14.41
N ILE A 20 10.42 -6.21 15.66
CA ILE A 20 10.55 -7.61 16.06
C ILE A 20 9.26 -8.40 15.78
N ASN A 21 9.40 -9.70 15.56
CA ASN A 21 8.30 -10.58 15.17
C ASN A 21 7.27 -10.85 16.30
N GLU A 22 7.54 -10.44 17.53
CA GLU A 22 6.60 -10.57 18.65
C GLU A 22 5.37 -9.66 18.49
N PHE A 23 5.51 -8.53 17.79
CA PHE A 23 4.41 -7.61 17.52
C PHE A 23 3.92 -7.71 16.07
N PRO A 24 2.62 -7.49 15.82
CA PRO A 24 2.03 -7.75 14.51
C PRO A 24 2.38 -6.70 13.43
N ALA A 25 3.02 -5.58 13.78
CA ALA A 25 3.23 -4.45 12.88
C ALA A 25 4.01 -4.84 11.60
N GLY A 26 5.08 -5.63 11.73
CA GLY A 26 5.83 -6.15 10.58
C GLY A 26 5.04 -7.10 9.68
N ARG A 27 4.06 -7.84 10.23
CA ARG A 27 3.14 -8.66 9.42
C ARG A 27 2.20 -7.77 8.61
N LEU A 28 1.59 -6.77 9.24
CA LEU A 28 0.67 -5.84 8.57
C LEU A 28 1.33 -5.13 7.38
N LEU A 29 2.60 -4.75 7.49
CA LEU A 29 3.34 -4.15 6.37
C LEU A 29 3.47 -5.12 5.18
N ARG A 30 3.86 -6.37 5.45
CA ARG A 30 4.03 -7.39 4.41
C ARG A 30 2.71 -7.73 3.73
N ASP A 31 1.64 -7.86 4.51
CA ASP A 31 0.29 -8.11 4.00
C ASP A 31 -0.20 -6.93 3.15
N ALA A 32 -0.01 -5.70 3.62
CA ALA A 32 -0.46 -4.49 2.94
C ALA A 32 0.18 -4.29 1.55
N LYS A 33 1.44 -4.71 1.38
CA LYS A 33 2.17 -4.48 0.12
C LYS A 33 1.52 -5.19 -1.07
N LEU A 34 0.86 -6.33 -0.84
CA LEU A 34 0.16 -7.04 -1.92
C LEU A 34 -0.91 -6.18 -2.59
N TYR A 35 -1.59 -5.27 -1.88
CA TYR A 35 -2.63 -4.40 -2.45
C TYR A 35 -2.12 -3.34 -3.45
N GLU A 36 -0.80 -3.13 -3.53
CA GLU A 36 -0.18 -2.27 -4.54
C GLU A 36 0.24 -3.03 -5.80
N ILE A 37 0.31 -4.35 -5.74
CA ILE A 37 0.82 -5.22 -6.81
C ILE A 37 -0.32 -6.08 -7.38
N GLY A 38 -1.04 -6.75 -6.48
CA GLY A 38 -2.14 -7.65 -6.79
C GLY A 38 -3.33 -6.93 -7.42
N ALA A 39 -4.06 -7.66 -8.27
CA ALA A 39 -5.21 -7.16 -9.03
C ALA A 39 -4.91 -5.91 -9.89
N GLY A 40 -3.65 -5.73 -10.29
CA GLY A 40 -3.19 -4.61 -11.09
C GLY A 40 -2.37 -3.62 -10.26
N THR A 41 -1.14 -3.35 -10.71
CA THR A 41 -0.26 -2.44 -10.00
C THR A 41 -0.83 -1.02 -9.93
N SER A 42 -0.33 -0.21 -8.99
CA SER A 42 -0.71 1.20 -8.90
C SER A 42 -0.52 1.97 -10.22
N GLU A 43 0.53 1.68 -10.97
CA GLU A 43 0.82 2.28 -12.28
C GLU A 43 -0.26 1.94 -13.31
N ILE A 44 -0.63 0.66 -13.39
CA ILE A 44 -1.67 0.19 -14.31
C ILE A 44 -3.02 0.84 -13.98
N ARG A 45 -3.35 0.95 -12.69
CA ARG A 45 -4.58 1.63 -12.25
C ARG A 45 -4.58 3.11 -12.59
N ARG A 46 -3.46 3.83 -12.37
CA ARG A 46 -3.33 5.25 -12.76
C ARG A 46 -3.49 5.44 -14.26
N MET A 47 -2.85 4.60 -15.07
CA MET A 47 -2.97 4.63 -16.52
C MET A 47 -4.42 4.38 -16.98
N LEU A 48 -5.09 3.36 -16.41
CA LEU A 48 -6.48 3.05 -16.76
C LEU A 48 -7.41 4.21 -16.44
N ILE A 49 -7.32 4.78 -15.23
CA ILE A 49 -8.12 5.94 -14.82
C ILE A 49 -7.87 7.13 -15.77
N GLY A 50 -6.59 7.42 -16.08
CA GLY A 50 -6.26 8.52 -16.99
C GLY A 50 -6.79 8.33 -18.41
N ARG A 51 -6.77 7.09 -18.92
CA ARG A 51 -7.35 6.74 -20.22
C ARG A 51 -8.86 6.95 -20.24
N GLU A 52 -9.58 6.44 -19.25
CA GLU A 52 -11.05 6.57 -19.21
C GLU A 52 -11.46 8.03 -19.01
N LEU A 53 -10.77 8.78 -18.14
CA LEU A 53 -11.01 10.20 -17.97
C LEU A 53 -10.85 10.97 -19.30
N PHE A 54 -9.79 10.69 -20.07
CA PHE A 54 -9.58 11.32 -21.37
C PHE A 54 -10.71 11.00 -22.37
N ASN A 55 -11.22 9.76 -22.38
CA ASN A 55 -12.31 9.36 -23.25
C ASN A 55 -13.63 10.07 -22.90
N GLU A 56 -13.91 10.27 -21.61
CA GLU A 56 -15.12 10.95 -21.13
C GLU A 56 -15.11 12.46 -21.39
N THR A 57 -13.93 13.10 -21.30
CA THR A 57 -13.79 14.55 -21.47
C THR A 57 -13.54 15.00 -22.91
N ARG A 58 -13.65 14.07 -23.87
CA ARG A 58 -13.40 14.34 -25.29
C ARG A 58 -14.63 14.87 -26.01
#